data_AF-A0A5A7MM48-F1
#
_entry.id   AF-A0A5A7MM48-F1
#
_cell.length_a   1.000
_cell.length_b   1.000
_cell.length_c   1.000
_cell.angle_alpha   90.00
_cell.angle_beta   90.00
_cell.angle_gamma   90.00
#
_symmetry.space_group_name_H-M   'P 1'
#
loop_
_entity.id
_entity.type
_entity.pdbx_description
1 polymer ?
#
loop_
_entity_poly.entity_id
_entity_poly.type
_entity_poly.pdbx_seq_one_letter_code
_entity_poly.pdbx_strand_id
1 'polypeptide(L)' 'MEAVGSGLSDVLIRVCCHLEGLEEAEKVLGWPARSGKLVLGIALDRLAAHYGMENRDMKGAEGCKK' A
#
# COMPACT_ATOMS: atom_id res chain seq x y z
N MET A 1 4.67 3.03 -13.11
CA MET A 1 4.81 2.60 -11.70
C MET A 1 5.77 3.46 -10.87
N GLU A 2 6.45 4.45 -11.45
CA GLU A 2 7.37 5.33 -10.70
C GLU A 2 6.70 6.26 -9.67
N ALA A 3 5.39 6.50 -9.80
CA ALA A 3 4.66 7.41 -8.90
C ALA A 3 4.55 6.93 -7.45
N VAL A 4 4.60 5.61 -7.21
CA VAL A 4 4.39 5.03 -5.87
C VAL A 4 5.72 4.67 -5.18
N GLY A 5 6.78 4.41 -5.97
CA GLY A 5 8.09 3.91 -5.51
C GLY A 5 8.20 2.39 -5.60
N SER A 6 9.40 1.87 -5.86
CA SER A 6 9.65 0.44 -6.15
C SER A 6 9.16 -0.50 -5.05
N GLY A 7 9.37 -0.19 -3.78
CA GLY A 7 8.93 -1.04 -2.66
C GLY A 7 7.41 -1.13 -2.49
N LEU A 8 6.67 -0.05 -2.78
CA LEU A 8 5.21 -0.02 -2.70
C LEU A 8 4.55 -0.61 -3.96
N SER A 9 5.24 -0.52 -5.09
CA SER A 9 4.79 -1.12 -6.36
C SER A 9 4.88 -2.64 -6.33
N ASP A 10 5.90 -3.20 -5.69
CA ASP A 10 6.11 -4.66 -5.62
C ASP A 10 4.98 -5.36 -4.84
N VAL A 11 4.59 -4.81 -3.68
CA VAL A 11 3.47 -5.35 -2.89
C VAL A 11 2.14 -5.26 -3.63
N LEU A 12 1.91 -4.18 -4.40
CA LEU A 12 0.70 -4.04 -5.21
C LEU A 12 0.62 -5.12 -6.29
N ILE A 13 1.72 -5.38 -7.01
CA ILE A 13 1.76 -6.42 -8.03
C ILE A 13 1.54 -7.80 -7.40
N ARG A 14 2.21 -8.11 -6.29
CA ARG A 14 2.05 -9.41 -5.61
C ARG A 14 0.62 -9.64 -5.12
N VAL A 15 0.03 -8.67 -4.44
CA VAL A 15 -1.30 -8.86 -3.86
C VAL A 15 -2.41 -8.75 -4.92
N CYS A 16 -2.32 -7.79 -5.85
CA CYS A 16 -3.39 -7.58 -6.84
C CYS A 16 -3.24 -8.45 -8.10
N CYS A 17 -2.01 -8.69 -8.59
CA CYS A 17 -1.79 -9.48 -9.80
C CYS A 17 -1.51 -10.96 -9.50
N HIS A 18 -0.73 -11.26 -8.45
CA HIS A 18 -0.45 -12.65 -8.06
C HIS A 18 -1.47 -13.23 -7.08
N LEU A 19 -2.36 -12.40 -6.52
CA LEU A 19 -3.30 -12.79 -5.44
C LEU A 19 -2.57 -13.52 -4.29
N GLU A 20 -1.32 -13.13 -4.05
CA GLU A 20 -0.50 -13.73 -3.01
C GLU A 20 -1.03 -13.30 -1.64
N GLY A 21 -1.08 -14.25 -0.70
CA GLY A 21 -1.48 -13.97 0.67
C GLY A 21 -0.55 -12.92 1.29
N LEU A 22 -1.11 -12.02 2.08
CA LEU A 22 -0.38 -10.89 2.64
C LEU A 22 0.84 -11.33 3.48
N GLU A 23 0.73 -12.47 4.15
CA GLU A 23 1.80 -13.09 4.92
C GLU A 23 2.96 -13.59 4.05
N GLU A 24 2.69 -14.09 2.84
CA GLU A 24 3.73 -14.52 1.90
C GLU A 24 4.41 -13.30 1.27
N ALA A 25 3.64 -12.28 0.90
CA ALA A 25 4.19 -11.01 0.44
C ALA A 25 5.10 -10.36 1.50
N GLU A 26 4.71 -10.39 2.78
CA GLU A 26 5.53 -9.92 3.91
C GLU A 26 6.86 -10.70 4.00
N LYS A 27 6.82 -12.03 3.92
CA LYS A 27 8.04 -12.86 3.97
C LYS A 27 8.98 -12.55 2.80
N VAL A 28 8.45 -12.42 1.60
CA VAL A 28 9.28 -12.21 0.41
C VAL A 28 9.87 -10.79 0.38
N LEU A 29 9.14 -9.80 0.88
CA LEU A 29 9.60 -8.42 1.00
C LEU A 29 10.46 -8.18 2.27
N GLY A 30 10.57 -9.17 3.16
CA GLY A 30 11.30 -9.07 4.42
C GLY A 30 10.64 -8.14 5.44
N TRP A 31 9.32 -7.98 5.38
CA TRP A 31 8.55 -7.14 6.30
C TRP A 31 8.09 -7.90 7.55
N PRO A 32 7.93 -7.18 8.68
CA PRO A 32 7.37 -7.79 9.88
C PRO A 32 5.89 -8.14 9.70
N ALA A 33 5.48 -9.27 10.27
CA ALA A 33 4.14 -9.81 10.14
C ALA A 33 3.05 -8.77 10.53
N ARG A 34 1.95 -8.74 9.76
CA ARG A 34 0.83 -7.77 9.83
C ARG A 34 1.12 -6.35 9.34
N SER A 35 2.31 -6.06 8.81
CA SER A 35 2.61 -4.74 8.22
C SER A 35 2.06 -4.60 6.79
N GLY A 36 1.85 -5.72 6.09
CA GLY A 36 1.43 -5.75 4.70
C GLY A 36 0.10 -5.04 4.46
N LYS A 37 -0.83 -5.07 5.42
CA LYS A 37 -2.14 -4.38 5.28
C LYS A 37 -1.96 -2.86 5.29
N LEU A 38 -1.11 -2.37 6.19
CA LEU A 38 -0.83 -0.95 6.31
C LEU A 38 -0.09 -0.46 5.05
N VAL A 39 0.95 -1.18 4.63
CA VAL A 39 1.76 -0.78 3.48
C VAL A 39 0.97 -0.85 2.17
N LEU A 40 0.12 -1.88 2.00
CA LEU A 40 -0.80 -1.96 0.86
C LEU A 40 -1.78 -0.77 0.85
N GLY A 41 -2.30 -0.38 2.01
CA GLY A 41 -3.14 0.82 2.14
C GLY A 41 -2.41 2.09 1.70
N ILE A 42 -1.17 2.30 2.17
CA ILE A 42 -0.34 3.45 1.77
C ILE A 42 -0.03 3.44 0.26
N ALA A 43 0.23 2.26 -0.31
CA ALA A 43 0.50 2.11 -1.73
C ALA A 43 -0.71 2.49 -2.58
N LEU A 44 -1.91 2.04 -2.18
CA LEU A 44 -3.17 2.36 -2.85
C LEU A 44 -3.56 3.83 -2.67
N ASP A 45 -3.31 4.41 -1.50
CA ASP A 45 -3.56 5.83 -1.25
C ASP A 45 -2.72 6.73 -2.15
N ARG A 46 -1.41 6.45 -2.25
CA ARG A 46 -0.51 7.13 -3.19
C ARG A 46 -0.91 6.93 -4.64
N LEU A 47 -1.34 5.72 -5.01
CA LEU A 47 -1.81 5.43 -6.35
C LEU A 47 -3.08 6.22 -6.68
N ALA A 48 -4.02 6.29 -5.74
CA ALA A 48 -5.25 7.05 -5.89
C ALA A 48 -4.97 8.56 -6.01
N ALA A 49 -4.10 9.11 -5.17
CA ALA A 49 -3.63 10.50 -5.27
C ALA A 49 -2.99 10.78 -6.64
N HIS A 50 -2.21 9.84 -7.20
CA HIS A 50 -1.62 9.98 -8.52
C HIS A 50 -2.65 10.00 -9.66
N TYR A 51 -3.72 9.21 -9.54
CA TYR A 51 -4.80 9.19 -10.53
C TYR A 51 -5.89 10.26 -10.28
N GLY A 52 -5.73 11.13 -9.27
CA GLY A 52 -6.77 12.09 -8.88
C GLY A 52 -8.02 11.43 -8.30
N MET A 53 -7.92 10.17 -7.88
CA MET A 53 -8.97 9.48 -7.14
C MET A 53 -8.87 9.91 -5.68
N GLU A 54 -9.80 10.74 -5.22
CA GLU A 54 -9.93 11.09 -3.80
C GLU A 54 -10.33 9.84 -3.01
N ASN A 55 -9.34 9.16 -2.44
CA ASN A 55 -9.55 7.92 -1.70
C ASN A 55 -10.21 8.24 -0.36
N ARG A 56 -11.54 8.08 -0.27
CA ARG A 56 -12.31 8.38 0.95
C ARG A 56 -12.18 7.30 2.02
N ASP A 57 -11.46 6.21 1.74
CA ASP A 57 -11.51 4.97 2.50
C ASP A 57 -10.40 4.80 3.56
N MET A 58 -9.61 5.84 3.85
CA MET A 58 -8.75 5.88 5.06
C MET A 58 -8.91 7.20 5.83
N LYS A 59 -10.13 7.51 6.27
CA LYS A 59 -10.31 8.42 7.42
C LYS A 59 -9.86 7.71 8.70
N GLY A 60 -8.54 7.68 8.91
CA GLY A 60 -7.91 7.10 10.09
C GLY A 60 -6.48 7.60 10.26
N ALA A 61 -6.35 8.78 10.88
CA ALA A 61 -5.16 9.30 11.55
C ALA A 61 -4.02 9.94 10.70
N GLU A 62 -4.23 11.19 10.28
CA GLU A 62 -3.26 12.30 10.34
C GLU A 62 -4.09 13.57 10.08
N GLY A 63 -4.05 14.67 10.82
CA GLY A 63 -3.35 15.08 12.03
C GLY A 63 -3.84 16.51 12.23
N CYS A 64 -4.21 16.86 13.46
CA CYS A 64 -4.51 18.25 13.82
C CYS A 64 -3.28 19.11 13.48
N LYS A 65 -3.35 19.90 12.41
CA LYS A 65 -2.39 20.97 12.16
C LYS A 65 -3.16 22.25 11.82
N LYS A 66 -3.67 22.90 12.86
CA LYS A 66 -3.82 24.35 12.93
C LYS A 66 -3.76 24.81 14.38
#